data_AF-V2WXE6-F1
#
_entry.id   AF-V2WXE6-F1
#
_cell.length_a   1.000
_cell.length_b   1.000
_cell.length_c   1.000
_cell.angle_alpha   90.00
_cell.angle_beta   90.00
_cell.angle_gamma   90.00
#
_symmetry.space_group_name_H-M   'P 1'
#
loop_
_entity.id
_entity.type
_entity.pdbx_description
1 polymer ?
#
loop_
_entity_poly.entity_id
_entity_poly.type
_entity_poly.pdbx_seq_one_letter_code
_entity_poly.pdbx_strand_id
1 'polypeptide(L)'
;MSIEMRQLHYEEHFDESGPDEASTSSKQSRLALKPNERRSNSKYNLESSSRSWRKKGKWRQPFQSKEDEQDVFWYPAMHSIPIPSNFTPGMVTLLKKALLKSHSQSSTVRAVLCYEQTVFINRQWWDATWGCGYRNFLMACAALMNQTHQPLYFPLLDKPISPGIRNLQKWIEEAWKNEFDDEGFKDLRKLVGTRKWIGTSDLCTAFLFRGIP
;
A
#
# COMPACT_ATOMS: atom_id res chain seq x y z
N MET A 1 -20.28 -10.31 7.26
CA MET A 1 -20.19 -9.43 8.44
C MET A 1 -21.15 -8.27 8.23
N SER A 2 -22.11 -8.06 9.15
CA SER A 2 -23.10 -6.97 9.05
C SER A 2 -22.47 -5.59 9.32
N ILE A 3 -23.17 -4.52 8.98
CA ILE A 3 -22.73 -3.14 9.23
C ILE A 3 -22.51 -2.91 10.74
N GLU A 4 -23.43 -3.40 11.58
CA GLU A 4 -23.34 -3.31 13.05
C GLU A 4 -22.08 -3.97 13.59
N MET A 5 -21.71 -5.14 13.08
CA MET A 5 -20.48 -5.84 13.49
C MET A 5 -19.21 -5.08 13.12
N ARG A 6 -19.22 -4.32 12.01
CA ARG A 6 -18.08 -3.46 11.63
C ARG A 6 -17.99 -2.23 12.53
N GLN A 7 -19.11 -1.62 12.86
CA GLN A 7 -19.14 -0.45 13.74
C GLN A 7 -18.60 -0.80 15.14
N LEU A 8 -19.03 -1.93 15.71
CA LEU A 8 -18.52 -2.42 17.00
C LEU A 8 -17.01 -2.67 16.95
N HIS A 9 -16.51 -3.23 15.86
CA HIS A 9 -15.08 -3.45 15.66
C HIS A 9 -14.29 -2.14 15.62
N TYR A 10 -14.81 -1.08 15.00
CA TYR A 10 -14.15 0.22 14.97
C TYR A 10 -14.09 0.86 16.36
N GLU A 11 -15.19 0.81 17.12
CA GLU A 11 -15.27 1.39 18.47
C GLU A 11 -14.26 0.76 19.43
N GLU A 12 -14.11 -0.57 19.39
CA GLU A 12 -13.09 -1.29 20.19
C GLU A 12 -11.66 -0.77 19.94
N HIS A 13 -11.34 -0.36 18.71
CA HIS A 13 -10.03 0.17 18.36
C HIS A 13 -9.81 1.64 18.79
N PHE A 14 -10.86 2.43 18.98
CA PHE A 14 -10.75 3.84 19.38
C PHE A 14 -10.83 4.06 20.90
N ASP A 15 -11.37 3.10 21.65
CA ASP A 15 -11.59 3.23 23.09
C ASP A 15 -10.36 2.92 23.96
N GLU A 16 -9.29 2.31 23.42
CA GLU A 16 -8.02 2.11 24.14
C GLU A 16 -7.26 3.45 24.34
N SER A 17 -7.71 4.24 25.31
CA SER A 17 -7.15 5.53 25.72
C SER A 17 -5.93 5.33 26.64
N GLY A 18 -4.71 5.62 26.16
CA GLY A 18 -3.51 5.74 27.01
C GLY A 18 -3.52 7.02 27.87
N PRO A 19 -2.77 7.08 28.99
CA PRO A 19 -2.96 8.11 30.02
C PRO A 19 -2.48 9.50 29.58
N ASP A 20 -3.30 10.50 29.93
CA ASP A 20 -3.11 11.93 29.77
C ASP A 20 -1.88 12.46 30.51
N GLU A 21 -1.01 13.23 29.83
CA GLU A 21 -0.39 14.40 30.43
C GLU A 21 -0.26 15.54 29.40
N ALA A 22 -0.89 16.66 29.75
CA ALA A 22 -0.93 17.90 28.99
C ALA A 22 0.25 18.81 29.37
N SER A 23 0.80 19.58 28.43
CA SER A 23 1.30 20.96 28.68
C SER A 23 1.68 21.73 27.42
N THR A 24 0.86 22.76 27.15
CA THR A 24 1.19 24.16 26.80
C THR A 24 2.38 24.57 25.91
N SER A 25 2.03 25.34 24.85
CA SER A 25 2.62 26.63 24.39
C SER A 25 4.05 26.59 23.80
N SER A 26 4.40 27.11 22.62
CA SER A 26 3.99 28.33 21.90
C SER A 26 4.56 28.35 20.47
N LYS A 27 3.85 29.07 19.60
CA LYS A 27 4.10 29.31 18.17
C LYS A 27 5.44 29.98 17.87
N GLN A 28 6.10 29.59 16.75
CA GLN A 28 6.72 30.54 15.83
C GLN A 28 6.98 29.97 14.43
N SER A 29 6.55 30.74 13.44
CA SER A 29 6.53 30.52 11.99
C SER A 29 7.89 30.74 11.32
N ARG A 30 8.20 29.99 10.24
CA ARG A 30 9.16 30.44 9.22
C ARG A 30 8.71 30.10 7.79
N LEU A 31 9.09 31.04 6.93
CA LEU A 31 8.61 31.34 5.59
C LEU A 31 9.27 30.49 4.49
N ALA A 32 8.54 30.39 3.38
CA ALA A 32 8.86 29.65 2.16
C ALA A 32 9.97 30.30 1.32
N LEU A 33 10.71 29.46 0.58
CA LEU A 33 11.55 29.85 -0.55
C LEU A 33 11.16 29.05 -1.80
N LYS A 34 11.02 29.78 -2.90
CA LYS A 34 10.53 29.36 -4.22
C LYS A 34 11.68 28.88 -5.15
N PRO A 35 11.34 28.19 -6.26
CA PRO A 35 12.24 27.30 -7.00
C PRO A 35 13.00 28.02 -8.13
N ASN A 36 14.16 27.45 -8.51
CA ASN A 36 14.95 27.94 -9.64
C ASN A 36 14.89 26.99 -10.86
N GLU A 37 15.18 27.60 -12.00
CA GLU A 37 14.63 27.34 -13.33
C GLU A 37 15.26 26.18 -14.11
N ARG A 38 14.44 25.68 -15.05
CA ARG A 38 14.81 24.76 -16.13
C ARG A 38 15.63 25.51 -17.18
N ARG A 39 16.65 24.85 -17.72
CA ARG A 39 17.24 25.21 -19.02
C ARG A 39 17.31 24.00 -19.93
N SER A 40 16.67 24.17 -21.08
CA SER A 40 16.58 23.30 -22.24
C SER A 40 17.93 23.15 -22.96
N ASN A 41 18.18 21.97 -23.55
CA ASN A 41 18.62 21.95 -24.94
C ASN A 41 18.31 20.64 -25.67
N SER A 42 18.12 20.80 -26.98
CA SER A 42 17.43 19.96 -27.95
C SER A 42 18.37 19.16 -28.86
N LYS A 43 17.77 18.30 -29.69
CA LYS A 43 18.27 17.52 -30.85
C LYS A 43 18.74 16.11 -30.42
N TYR A 44 18.31 15.02 -31.06
CA TYR A 44 18.51 14.68 -32.47
C TYR A 44 17.40 13.85 -33.12
N ASN A 45 17.15 14.20 -34.38
CA ASN A 45 16.88 13.41 -35.60
C ASN A 45 15.91 12.23 -35.63
N LEU A 46 14.87 12.50 -36.41
CA LEU A 46 13.95 11.63 -37.13
C LEU A 46 14.68 10.94 -38.29
N GLU A 47 14.61 9.61 -38.37
CA GLU A 47 14.72 8.95 -39.68
C GLU A 47 13.88 7.67 -39.73
N SER A 48 13.15 7.55 -40.83
CA SER A 48 12.10 6.57 -41.07
C SER A 48 12.67 5.27 -41.61
N SER A 49 12.16 4.12 -41.16
CA SER A 49 12.27 2.90 -41.94
C SER A 49 11.07 1.98 -41.75
N SER A 50 10.29 1.92 -42.84
CA SER A 50 9.61 0.77 -43.46
C SER A 50 8.83 -0.25 -42.59
N ARG A 51 7.55 -0.38 -42.96
CA ARG A 51 6.58 -1.38 -42.48
C ARG A 51 6.94 -2.78 -42.97
N SER A 52 6.92 -3.75 -42.05
CA SER A 52 6.88 -5.18 -42.35
C SER A 52 5.72 -5.82 -41.58
N TRP A 53 4.68 -6.23 -42.32
CA TRP A 53 3.53 -6.95 -41.78
C TRP A 53 3.95 -8.39 -41.42
N ARG A 54 4.07 -8.68 -40.11
CA ARG A 54 4.33 -10.04 -39.62
C ARG A 54 3.04 -10.78 -39.31
N LYS A 55 2.97 -12.02 -39.83
CA LYS A 55 1.87 -12.98 -39.78
C LYS A 55 1.39 -13.27 -38.35
N LYS A 56 0.07 -13.41 -38.17
CA LYS A 56 -0.60 -13.85 -36.93
C LYS A 56 -0.09 -15.24 -36.54
N GLY A 57 0.79 -15.29 -35.54
CA GLY A 57 1.24 -16.50 -34.89
C GLY A 57 0.41 -16.82 -33.65
N LYS A 58 0.02 -18.09 -33.54
CA LYS A 58 -0.55 -18.86 -32.42
C LYS A 58 -0.62 -18.13 -31.07
N TRP A 59 -1.81 -18.13 -30.45
CA TRP A 59 -2.04 -17.77 -29.05
C TRP A 59 -1.01 -18.46 -28.16
N ARG A 60 -0.02 -17.68 -27.71
CA ARG A 60 0.91 -18.11 -26.66
C ARG A 60 0.18 -17.93 -25.33
N GLN A 61 0.30 -18.92 -24.46
CA GLN A 61 -0.05 -18.82 -23.04
C GLN A 61 0.50 -17.51 -22.47
N PRO A 62 -0.16 -16.85 -21.49
CA PRO A 62 0.35 -15.63 -20.90
C PRO A 62 1.77 -15.89 -20.39
N PHE A 63 2.73 -15.23 -21.02
CA PHE A 63 4.13 -15.30 -20.65
C PHE A 63 4.23 -14.81 -19.20
N GLN A 64 4.51 -15.72 -18.26
CA GLN A 64 4.98 -15.35 -16.92
C GLN A 64 6.29 -14.61 -17.13
N SER A 65 6.22 -13.28 -17.15
CA SER A 65 7.40 -12.44 -17.25
C SER A 65 8.21 -12.58 -15.96
N LYS A 66 9.55 -12.51 -16.06
CA LYS A 66 10.49 -12.38 -14.92
C LYS A 66 10.16 -11.25 -13.92
N GLU A 67 9.17 -10.42 -14.23
CA GLU A 67 8.63 -9.36 -13.37
C GLU A 67 7.77 -9.94 -12.22
N ASP A 68 7.19 -11.14 -12.37
CA ASP A 68 6.43 -11.81 -11.31
C ASP A 68 7.33 -12.30 -10.16
N GLU A 69 8.65 -12.48 -10.40
CA GLU A 69 9.65 -12.83 -9.38
C GLU A 69 9.96 -11.66 -8.42
N GLN A 70 9.49 -10.44 -8.69
CA GLN A 70 9.79 -9.24 -7.89
C GLN A 70 8.72 -8.88 -6.86
N ASP A 71 7.60 -9.61 -6.81
CA ASP A 71 6.47 -9.34 -5.91
C ASP A 71 6.61 -10.07 -4.56
N VAL A 72 7.82 -10.03 -3.99
CA VAL A 72 8.11 -10.62 -2.68
C VAL A 72 7.45 -9.78 -1.60
N PHE A 73 6.53 -10.39 -0.86
CA PHE A 73 5.93 -9.80 0.33
C PHE A 73 6.74 -10.17 1.57
N TRP A 74 6.98 -9.17 2.42
CA TRP A 74 7.76 -9.29 3.65
C TRP A 74 7.12 -8.48 4.77
N TYR A 75 7.16 -8.98 5.99
CA TYR A 75 6.75 -8.29 7.22
C TYR A 75 7.71 -8.64 8.38
N PRO A 76 7.76 -7.86 9.47
CA PRO A 76 8.81 -7.94 10.48
C PRO A 76 9.03 -9.31 11.12
N ALA A 77 7.98 -10.09 11.37
CA ALA A 77 8.10 -11.43 11.94
C ALA A 77 8.63 -12.51 10.96
N MET A 78 8.90 -12.19 9.68
CA MET A 78 9.57 -13.09 8.72
C MET A 78 11.10 -13.06 8.85
N HIS A 79 11.63 -13.76 9.84
CA HIS A 79 13.08 -13.82 10.11
C HIS A 79 13.88 -14.67 9.10
N SER A 80 13.21 -15.52 8.32
CA SER A 80 13.85 -16.43 7.36
C SER A 80 14.19 -15.79 6.01
N ILE A 81 13.68 -14.59 5.75
CA ILE A 81 13.83 -13.88 4.47
C ILE A 81 14.54 -12.55 4.74
N PRO A 82 15.62 -12.21 4.01
CA PRO A 82 16.26 -10.90 4.15
C PRO A 82 15.28 -9.79 3.75
N ILE A 83 15.37 -8.64 4.42
CA ILE A 83 14.51 -7.49 4.13
C ILE A 83 14.70 -7.08 2.67
N PRO A 84 13.65 -7.09 1.83
CA PRO A 84 13.79 -6.67 0.45
C PRO A 84 14.15 -5.18 0.37
N SER A 85 14.92 -4.80 -0.65
CA SER A 85 15.53 -3.46 -0.74
C SER A 85 14.55 -2.28 -0.78
N ASN A 86 13.30 -2.53 -1.16
CA ASN A 86 12.23 -1.53 -1.17
C ASN A 86 11.42 -1.50 0.13
N PHE A 87 11.79 -2.24 1.17
CA PHE A 87 11.13 -2.25 2.47
C PHE A 87 11.98 -1.52 3.51
N THR A 88 11.36 -0.69 4.32
CA THR A 88 12.02 0.10 5.36
C THR A 88 11.25 -0.01 6.68
N PRO A 89 11.62 -0.96 7.55
CA PRO A 89 11.04 -1.08 8.89
C PRO A 89 11.51 0.03 9.82
N GLY A 90 10.81 0.24 10.94
CA GLY A 90 11.25 1.14 12.02
C GLY A 90 10.99 2.64 11.77
N MET A 91 10.35 3.00 10.66
CA MET A 91 9.99 4.40 10.36
C MET A 91 9.05 4.99 11.42
N VAL A 92 8.05 4.23 11.89
CA VAL A 92 7.13 4.69 12.94
C VAL A 92 7.87 4.89 14.26
N THR A 93 8.81 4.01 14.61
CA THR A 93 9.67 4.16 15.79
C THR A 93 10.54 5.40 15.73
N LEU A 94 11.12 5.69 14.57
CA LEU A 94 11.89 6.92 14.37
C LEU A 94 10.99 8.16 14.51
N LEU A 95 9.80 8.12 13.91
CA LEU A 95 8.81 9.19 14.00
C LEU A 95 8.36 9.42 15.45
N LYS A 96 8.11 8.36 16.22
CA LYS A 96 7.77 8.42 17.64
C LYS A 96 8.85 9.16 18.45
N LYS A 97 10.12 8.80 18.26
CA LYS A 97 11.24 9.49 18.93
C LYS A 97 11.30 10.97 18.55
N ALA A 98 11.11 11.30 17.28
CA ALA A 98 11.09 12.69 16.82
C ALA A 98 9.91 13.49 17.39
N LEU A 99 8.72 12.89 17.46
CA LEU A 99 7.52 13.51 18.02
C LEU A 99 7.63 13.72 19.53
N LEU A 100 8.22 12.79 20.27
CA LEU A 100 8.50 12.96 21.71
C LEU A 100 9.45 14.14 21.96
N LYS A 101 10.49 14.29 21.12
CA LYS A 101 11.38 15.46 21.18
C LYS A 101 10.65 16.76 20.79
N SER A 102 9.80 16.72 19.79
CA SER A 102 8.98 17.88 19.37
C SER A 102 7.99 18.28 20.47
N HIS A 103 7.45 17.31 21.21
CA HIS A 103 6.56 17.53 22.33
C HIS A 103 7.27 18.18 23.53
N SER A 104 8.47 17.72 23.88
CA SER A 104 9.26 18.36 24.96
C SER A 104 9.70 19.80 24.63
N GLN A 105 9.63 20.18 23.35
CA GLN A 105 9.85 21.55 22.85
C GLN A 105 8.52 22.31 22.63
N SER A 106 7.40 21.77 23.10
CA SER A 106 6.05 22.32 22.96
C SER A 106 5.61 22.62 21.52
N SER A 107 6.27 22.01 20.52
CA SER A 107 5.95 22.17 19.09
C SER A 107 4.87 21.17 18.65
N THR A 108 4.79 20.01 19.32
CA THR A 108 3.72 19.03 19.13
C THR A 108 2.91 18.93 20.42
N VAL A 109 1.60 19.21 20.37
CA VAL A 109 0.71 19.05 21.54
C VAL A 109 0.37 17.58 21.76
N ARG A 110 -0.01 16.88 20.69
CA ARG A 110 -0.40 15.46 20.71
C ARG A 110 -0.11 14.86 19.34
N ALA A 111 0.26 13.59 19.32
CA ALA A 111 0.35 12.80 18.10
C ALA A 111 -0.11 11.37 18.39
N VAL A 112 -0.91 10.81 17.49
CA VAL A 112 -1.33 9.40 17.52
C VAL A 112 -0.64 8.72 16.36
N LEU A 113 -0.01 7.58 16.62
CA LEU A 113 0.72 6.80 15.63
C LEU A 113 -0.03 5.50 15.34
N CYS A 114 0.10 5.01 14.12
CA CYS A 114 -0.33 3.66 13.79
C CYS A 114 0.58 2.62 14.48
N TYR A 115 0.32 1.34 14.21
CA TYR A 115 1.09 0.24 14.75
C TYR A 115 2.61 0.41 14.56
N GLU A 116 3.36 0.30 15.67
CA GLU A 116 4.78 0.63 15.78
C GLU A 116 5.67 -0.12 14.76
N GLN A 117 5.33 -1.37 14.43
CA GLN A 117 6.12 -2.19 13.49
C GLN A 117 5.66 -2.06 12.03
N THR A 118 4.84 -1.05 11.70
CA THR A 118 4.45 -0.77 10.31
C THR A 118 5.70 -0.50 9.46
N VAL A 119 5.76 -1.18 8.31
CA VAL A 119 6.88 -1.11 7.37
C VAL A 119 6.52 -0.15 6.25
N PHE A 120 7.44 0.76 5.91
CA PHE A 120 7.31 1.55 4.69
C PHE A 120 7.74 0.71 3.49
N ILE A 121 6.90 0.65 2.45
CA ILE A 121 7.19 -0.11 1.23
C ILE A 121 7.25 0.87 0.06
N ASN A 122 8.47 1.07 -0.45
CA ASN A 122 8.70 1.94 -1.58
C ASN A 122 8.28 1.27 -2.88
N ARG A 123 7.92 2.12 -3.84
CA ARG A 123 7.68 1.76 -5.23
C ARG A 123 8.94 1.20 -5.88
N GLN A 124 8.78 0.30 -6.83
CA GLN A 124 9.84 -0.20 -7.70
C GLN A 124 9.66 0.35 -9.12
N TRP A 125 10.68 0.21 -9.97
CA TRP A 125 10.67 0.79 -11.32
C TRP A 125 9.44 0.35 -12.16
N TRP A 126 9.01 -0.90 -12.07
CA TRP A 126 7.95 -1.43 -12.92
C TRP A 126 6.53 -1.01 -12.49
N ASP A 127 6.34 -0.72 -11.20
CA ASP A 127 5.08 -0.19 -10.66
C ASP A 127 5.09 1.34 -10.50
N ALA A 128 6.16 1.98 -11.00
CA ALA A 128 6.11 3.31 -11.64
C ALA A 128 5.06 4.29 -11.13
N THR A 129 4.06 4.29 -11.98
CA THR A 129 3.12 5.31 -12.28
C THR A 129 1.72 4.84 -11.90
N TRP A 130 1.60 3.68 -11.25
CA TRP A 130 0.33 2.99 -11.05
C TRP A 130 0.24 2.13 -9.79
N GLY A 131 1.38 1.79 -9.19
CA GLY A 131 1.47 0.85 -8.06
C GLY A 131 1.13 1.42 -6.69
N CYS A 132 0.88 2.73 -6.55
CA CYS A 132 0.75 3.38 -5.23
C CYS A 132 -0.35 2.75 -4.36
N GLY A 133 -1.54 2.49 -4.90
CA GLY A 133 -2.62 1.83 -4.17
C GLY A 133 -2.25 0.42 -3.71
N TYR A 134 -1.54 -0.32 -4.57
CA TYR A 134 -1.06 -1.67 -4.24
C TYR A 134 0.02 -1.64 -3.15
N ARG A 135 0.95 -0.67 -3.19
CA ARG A 135 1.98 -0.50 -2.14
C ARG A 135 1.36 -0.12 -0.80
N ASN A 136 0.33 0.74 -0.80
CA ASN A 136 -0.44 1.06 0.40
C ASN A 136 -1.12 -0.18 0.99
N PHE A 137 -1.72 -1.02 0.15
CA PHE A 137 -2.27 -2.30 0.57
C PHE A 137 -1.21 -3.20 1.22
N LEU A 138 -0.01 -3.32 0.63
CA LEU A 138 1.05 -4.14 1.23
C LEU A 138 1.49 -3.59 2.59
N MET A 139 1.55 -2.27 2.76
CA MET A 139 1.88 -1.66 4.06
C MET A 139 0.82 -1.98 5.11
N ALA A 140 -0.47 -1.91 4.75
CA ALA A 140 -1.57 -2.30 5.62
C ALA A 140 -1.50 -3.78 6.00
N CYS A 141 -1.31 -4.67 5.03
CA CYS A 141 -1.14 -6.11 5.27
C CYS A 141 0.05 -6.42 6.18
N ALA A 142 1.21 -5.79 5.97
CA ALA A 142 2.39 -5.99 6.80
C ALA A 142 2.12 -5.61 8.27
N ALA A 143 1.34 -4.55 8.51
CA ALA A 143 0.92 -4.17 9.86
C ALA A 143 -0.11 -5.15 10.44
N LEU A 144 -1.19 -5.45 9.70
CA LEU A 144 -2.30 -6.31 10.15
C LEU A 144 -1.86 -7.75 10.42
N MET A 145 -0.88 -8.27 9.66
CA MET A 145 -0.33 -9.61 9.85
C MET A 145 0.68 -9.70 11.00
N ASN A 146 1.26 -8.57 11.43
CA ASN A 146 2.32 -8.56 12.44
C ASN A 146 1.85 -8.09 13.82
N GLN A 147 0.75 -7.35 13.90
CA GLN A 147 0.15 -6.92 15.16
C GLN A 147 -0.39 -8.10 16.00
N THR A 148 -0.49 -7.90 17.30
CA THR A 148 -0.87 -8.95 18.28
C THR A 148 -2.31 -8.84 18.82
N HIS A 149 -3.02 -7.75 18.51
CA HIS A 149 -4.39 -7.47 18.98
C HIS A 149 -5.42 -8.37 18.29
N GLN A 150 -5.26 -8.61 16.98
CA GLN A 150 -6.15 -9.41 16.15
C GLN A 150 -5.36 -10.49 15.39
N PRO A 151 -4.79 -11.50 16.06
CA PRO A 151 -3.89 -12.48 15.45
C PRO A 151 -4.56 -13.32 14.35
N LEU A 152 -5.89 -13.42 14.34
CA LEU A 152 -6.67 -14.10 13.30
C LEU A 152 -6.58 -13.43 11.92
N TYR A 153 -6.14 -12.16 11.84
CA TYR A 153 -5.92 -11.51 10.55
C TYR A 153 -4.77 -12.10 9.76
N PHE A 154 -3.79 -12.70 10.43
CA PHE A 154 -2.68 -13.38 9.77
C PHE A 154 -3.15 -14.48 8.81
N PRO A 155 -3.84 -15.55 9.26
CA PRO A 155 -4.27 -16.62 8.35
C PRO A 155 -5.29 -16.14 7.32
N LEU A 156 -6.11 -15.14 7.64
CA LEU A 156 -7.08 -14.55 6.71
C LEU A 156 -6.41 -13.80 5.56
N LEU A 157 -5.26 -13.17 5.79
CA LEU A 157 -4.52 -12.45 4.75
C LEU A 157 -3.52 -13.36 4.01
N ASP A 158 -2.91 -14.34 4.70
CA ASP A 158 -1.89 -15.21 4.12
C ASP A 158 -2.46 -16.28 3.16
N LYS A 159 -3.64 -16.84 3.45
CA LYS A 159 -4.22 -17.96 2.68
C LYS A 159 -5.51 -17.60 1.98
N PRO A 160 -5.74 -18.00 0.70
CA PRO A 160 -4.99 -19.02 -0.03
C PRO A 160 -3.76 -18.51 -0.78
N ILE A 161 -3.66 -17.19 -0.97
CA ILE A 161 -2.52 -16.54 -1.64
C ILE A 161 -2.12 -15.31 -0.84
N SER A 162 -0.86 -15.21 -0.44
CA SER A 162 -0.35 -14.11 0.39
C SER A 162 -0.43 -12.76 -0.34
N PRO A 163 -0.37 -11.63 0.41
CA PRO A 163 -0.36 -10.30 -0.18
C PRO A 163 0.72 -10.13 -1.25
N GLY A 164 0.41 -9.34 -2.27
CA GLY A 164 1.29 -9.01 -3.40
C GLY A 164 0.56 -8.04 -4.33
N ILE A 165 1.28 -7.28 -5.15
CA ILE A 165 0.67 -6.41 -6.16
C ILE A 165 -0.18 -7.24 -7.12
N ARG A 166 0.36 -8.34 -7.66
CA ARG A 166 -0.37 -9.19 -8.61
C ARG A 166 -1.41 -10.05 -7.92
N ASN A 167 -1.15 -10.44 -6.67
CA ASN A 167 -2.12 -11.19 -5.88
C ASN A 167 -3.32 -10.33 -5.48
N LEU A 168 -3.13 -9.05 -5.17
CA LEU A 168 -4.24 -8.12 -4.91
C LEU A 168 -5.16 -7.98 -6.13
N GLN A 169 -4.61 -7.92 -7.35
CA GLN A 169 -5.43 -7.91 -8.58
C GLN A 169 -6.35 -9.14 -8.64
N LYS A 170 -5.84 -10.31 -8.24
CA LYS A 170 -6.64 -11.55 -8.16
C LYS A 170 -7.66 -11.47 -7.02
N TRP A 171 -7.28 -10.94 -5.85
CA TRP A 171 -8.21 -10.81 -4.72
C TRP A 171 -9.42 -9.96 -5.09
N ILE A 172 -9.19 -8.82 -5.75
CA ILE A 172 -10.27 -7.94 -6.19
C ILE A 172 -11.13 -8.60 -7.26
N GLU A 173 -10.53 -9.24 -8.27
CA GLU A 173 -11.31 -9.94 -9.30
C GLU A 173 -12.11 -11.13 -8.74
N GLU A 174 -11.58 -11.85 -7.75
CA GLU A 174 -12.33 -12.90 -7.05
C GLU A 174 -13.45 -12.32 -6.18
N ALA A 175 -13.23 -11.17 -5.52
CA ALA A 175 -14.27 -10.47 -4.78
C ALA A 175 -15.44 -10.07 -5.70
N TRP A 176 -15.15 -9.52 -6.88
CA TRP A 176 -16.17 -9.20 -7.89
C TRP A 176 -16.99 -10.42 -8.33
N LYS A 177 -16.34 -11.59 -8.49
CA LYS A 177 -17.06 -12.84 -8.81
C LYS A 177 -17.97 -13.32 -7.69
N ASN A 178 -17.72 -12.89 -6.45
CA ASN A 178 -18.52 -13.21 -5.27
C ASN A 178 -19.48 -12.06 -4.90
N GLU A 179 -19.87 -11.24 -5.90
CA GLU A 179 -20.89 -10.19 -5.75
C GLU A 179 -20.49 -9.03 -4.82
N PHE A 180 -19.18 -8.84 -4.60
CA PHE A 180 -18.68 -7.61 -3.99
C PHE A 180 -18.46 -6.55 -5.08
N ASP A 181 -18.90 -5.32 -4.84
CA ASP A 181 -18.50 -4.13 -5.61
C ASP A 181 -18.68 -4.23 -7.15
N ASP A 182 -19.93 -4.43 -7.56
CA ASP A 182 -20.33 -4.45 -8.98
C ASP A 182 -19.96 -3.16 -9.74
N GLU A 183 -19.91 -2.02 -9.05
CA GLU A 183 -19.54 -0.74 -9.64
C GLU A 183 -18.04 -0.71 -9.96
N GLY A 184 -17.19 -1.13 -9.03
CA GLY A 184 -15.76 -1.33 -9.26
C GLY A 184 -15.49 -2.28 -10.43
N PHE A 185 -16.26 -3.36 -10.56
CA PHE A 185 -16.18 -4.25 -11.72
C PHE A 185 -16.57 -3.55 -13.03
N LYS A 186 -17.64 -2.73 -13.06
CA LYS A 186 -18.04 -2.01 -14.28
C LYS A 186 -16.99 -1.00 -14.73
N ASP A 187 -16.38 -0.30 -13.78
CA ASP A 187 -15.39 0.74 -14.03
C ASP A 187 -14.05 0.15 -14.49
N LEU A 188 -13.57 -0.86 -13.77
CA LEU A 188 -12.25 -1.43 -14.00
C LEU A 188 -12.29 -2.63 -14.94
N ARG A 189 -13.35 -3.45 -14.94
CA ARG A 189 -13.58 -4.67 -15.76
C ARG A 189 -12.59 -5.82 -15.57
N LYS A 190 -11.31 -5.50 -15.46
CA LYS A 190 -10.18 -6.42 -15.36
C LYS A 190 -8.98 -5.67 -14.78
N LEU A 191 -8.34 -6.28 -13.79
CA LEU A 191 -7.14 -5.83 -13.13
C LEU A 191 -5.94 -6.73 -13.41
N VAL A 192 -6.11 -8.05 -13.41
CA VAL A 192 -5.00 -9.01 -13.54
C VAL A 192 -4.27 -8.79 -14.86
N GLY A 193 -2.96 -8.59 -14.77
CA GLY A 193 -2.09 -8.31 -15.92
C GLY A 193 -2.21 -6.89 -16.47
N THR A 194 -2.91 -5.99 -15.77
CA THR A 194 -2.99 -4.57 -16.13
C THR A 194 -2.10 -3.71 -15.23
N ARG A 195 -2.05 -2.41 -15.56
CA ARG A 195 -1.40 -1.35 -14.78
C ARG A 195 -2.42 -0.30 -14.32
N LYS A 196 -3.66 -0.72 -14.09
CA LYS A 196 -4.73 0.20 -13.67
C LYS A 196 -4.51 0.66 -12.24
N TRP A 197 -4.84 1.90 -12.00
CA TRP A 197 -4.88 2.48 -10.66
C TRP A 197 -6.04 1.86 -9.90
N ILE A 198 -5.84 1.72 -8.59
CA ILE A 198 -6.85 1.29 -7.65
C ILE A 198 -6.92 2.32 -6.52
N GLY A 199 -8.07 2.44 -5.89
CA GLY A 199 -8.35 3.35 -4.80
C GLY A 199 -8.83 2.64 -3.53
N THR A 200 -9.33 3.45 -2.60
CA THR A 200 -9.81 2.96 -1.29
C THR A 200 -10.96 1.97 -1.42
N SER A 201 -11.89 2.16 -2.38
CA SER A 201 -13.00 1.24 -2.63
C SER A 201 -12.49 -0.16 -2.98
N ASP A 202 -11.52 -0.26 -3.89
CA ASP A 202 -10.92 -1.54 -4.30
C ASP A 202 -10.24 -2.25 -3.14
N LEU A 203 -9.56 -1.50 -2.27
CA LEU A 203 -8.93 -2.05 -1.07
C LEU A 203 -9.97 -2.53 -0.06
N CYS A 204 -11.05 -1.77 0.15
CA CYS A 204 -12.17 -2.16 0.99
C CYS A 204 -12.81 -3.46 0.49
N THR A 205 -13.08 -3.55 -0.81
CA THR A 205 -13.56 -4.76 -1.49
C THR A 205 -12.67 -5.96 -1.21
N ALA A 206 -11.34 -5.79 -1.38
CA ALA A 206 -10.39 -6.86 -1.10
C ALA A 206 -10.36 -7.26 0.38
N PHE A 207 -10.30 -6.32 1.32
CA PHE A 207 -10.26 -6.62 2.76
C PHE A 207 -11.54 -7.31 3.24
N LEU A 208 -12.71 -6.78 2.86
CA LEU A 208 -14.00 -7.35 3.23
C LEU A 208 -14.17 -8.77 2.70
N PHE A 209 -13.76 -9.02 1.45
CA PHE A 209 -13.79 -10.37 0.87
C PHE A 209 -12.88 -11.35 1.63
N ARG A 210 -11.79 -10.86 2.22
CA ARG A 210 -10.86 -11.64 3.04
C ARG A 210 -11.28 -11.73 4.51
N GLY A 211 -12.40 -11.13 4.88
CA GLY A 211 -12.94 -11.15 6.25
C GLY A 211 -12.31 -10.12 7.19
N ILE A 212 -11.64 -9.10 6.64
CA ILE A 212 -11.10 -7.96 7.39
C ILE A 212 -12.11 -6.80 7.32
N PRO A 213 -12.65 -6.32 8.46
CA PRO A 213 -13.65 -5.25 8.52
C PRO A 213 -13.14 -3.85 8.13
#